data_AF-F0Z701-F1
#
_entry.id   AF-F0Z701-F1
#
_cell.length_a   1.000
_cell.length_b   1.000
_cell.length_c   1.000
_cell.angle_alpha   90.00
_cell.angle_beta   90.00
_cell.angle_gamma   90.00
#
_symmetry.space_group_name_H-M   'P 1'
#
loop_
_entity.id
_entity.type
_entity.pdbx_description
1 polymer ?
#
loop_
_entity_poly.entity_id
_entity_poly.type
_entity_poly.pdbx_seq_one_letter_code
_entity_poly.pdbx_strand_id
1 'polypeptide(L)'
;IKILFGISDSTLERYFQEFLDIVSPLAMDNFKSYFNNRKDNSNKVEFMYHSNHTFATMVVDGSEQQISIPSDKDIRNLLYSGKKCKSTLTLLVYCCPKSGKVLHIGFLAGGCKNDNNLFKKDREFIDSLDSVLETIVADKGFRGLKKVYNNTCVIEAGRKNTKYNK
;
A
#
# COMPACT_ATOMS: atom_id res chain seq x y z
N ILE A 1 10.19 11.06 25.44
CA ILE A 1 10.64 9.69 25.83
C ILE A 1 11.88 9.75 26.71
N LYS A 2 13.03 10.27 26.25
CA LYS A 2 14.24 10.48 27.07
C LYS A 2 13.99 11.16 28.43
N ILE A 3 13.36 12.34 28.40
CA ILE A 3 13.01 13.13 29.61
C ILE A 3 11.97 12.42 30.49
N LEU A 4 11.09 11.63 29.87
CA LEU A 4 10.03 10.90 30.56
C LEU A 4 10.55 9.67 31.31
N PHE A 5 11.60 9.02 30.81
CA PHE A 5 12.14 7.78 31.38
C PHE A 5 13.55 7.92 31.98
N GLY A 6 14.19 9.08 31.88
CA GLY A 6 15.50 9.35 32.48
C GLY A 6 16.66 8.52 31.88
N ILE A 7 16.52 8.02 30.65
CA ILE A 7 17.52 7.16 30.00
C ILE A 7 18.39 7.94 29.00
N SER A 8 19.60 7.44 28.70
CA SER A 8 20.48 7.97 27.66
C SER A 8 19.98 7.59 26.25
N ASP A 9 20.45 8.31 25.22
CA ASP A 9 20.09 8.00 23.83
C ASP A 9 20.62 6.62 23.41
N SER A 10 21.83 6.26 23.84
CA SER A 10 22.41 4.93 23.61
C SER A 10 21.59 3.81 24.26
N THR A 11 20.99 4.06 25.42
CA THR A 11 20.13 3.08 26.10
C THR A 11 18.81 2.91 25.36
N LEU A 12 18.20 4.02 24.92
CA LEU A 12 16.97 4.00 24.13
C LEU A 12 17.17 3.29 22.79
N GLU A 13 18.27 3.58 22.09
CA GLU A 13 18.62 2.93 20.82
C GLU A 13 18.81 1.44 21.01
N ARG A 14 19.54 1.01 22.05
CA ARG A 14 19.69 -0.42 22.38
C ARG A 14 18.35 -1.10 22.62
N TYR A 15 17.47 -0.52 23.44
CA TYR A 15 16.15 -1.11 23.69
C TYR A 15 15.27 -1.14 22.44
N PHE A 16 15.37 -0.12 21.60
CA PHE A 16 14.64 -0.11 20.33
C PHE A 16 15.13 -1.22 19.41
N GLN A 17 16.44 -1.46 19.33
CA GLN A 17 16.98 -2.58 18.54
C GLN A 17 16.61 -3.94 19.13
N GLU A 18 16.73 -4.14 20.44
CA GLU A 18 16.30 -5.39 21.10
C GLU A 18 14.81 -5.66 20.84
N PHE A 19 13.96 -4.63 20.87
CA PHE A 19 12.55 -4.75 20.50
C PHE A 19 12.36 -5.13 19.02
N LEU A 20 13.11 -4.51 18.11
CA LEU A 20 13.04 -4.82 16.69
C LEU A 20 13.53 -6.24 16.38
N ASP A 21 14.56 -6.73 17.07
CA ASP A 21 15.08 -8.09 16.92
C ASP A 21 14.03 -9.14 17.28
N ILE A 22 13.16 -8.85 18.25
CA ILE A 22 12.08 -9.74 18.66
C ILE A 22 10.87 -9.62 17.73
N VAL A 23 10.44 -8.39 17.43
CA VAL A 23 9.17 -8.15 16.73
C VAL A 23 9.30 -8.30 15.22
N SER A 24 10.44 -7.97 14.63
CA SER A 24 10.61 -8.02 13.16
C SER A 24 10.43 -9.43 12.60
N PRO A 25 11.04 -10.50 13.15
CA PRO A 25 10.82 -11.86 12.65
C PRO A 25 9.35 -12.28 12.73
N LEU A 26 8.70 -12.01 13.86
CA LEU A 26 7.28 -12.33 14.07
C LEU A 26 6.37 -11.60 13.07
N ALA A 27 6.64 -10.32 12.83
CA ALA A 27 5.92 -9.55 11.82
C ALA A 27 6.16 -10.12 10.42
N MET A 28 7.42 -10.41 10.07
CA MET A 28 7.78 -10.95 8.75
C MET A 28 7.15 -12.32 8.48
N ASP A 29 7.10 -13.20 9.46
CA ASP A 29 6.46 -14.52 9.32
C ASP A 29 4.96 -14.37 9.08
N ASN A 30 4.32 -13.43 9.79
CA ASN A 30 2.91 -13.12 9.56
C ASN A 30 2.68 -12.55 8.14
N PHE A 31 3.51 -11.61 7.68
CA PHE A 31 3.45 -11.09 6.30
C PHE A 31 3.62 -12.21 5.27
N LYS A 32 4.64 -13.05 5.43
CA LYS A 32 4.93 -14.19 4.54
C LYS A 32 3.77 -15.18 4.50
N SER A 33 3.18 -15.50 5.65
CA SER A 33 2.04 -16.42 5.73
C SER A 33 0.85 -15.90 4.91
N TYR A 34 0.45 -14.64 5.10
CA TYR A 34 -0.65 -14.06 4.32
C TYR A 34 -0.31 -13.92 2.84
N PHE A 35 0.94 -13.55 2.54
CA PHE A 35 1.40 -13.49 1.16
C PHE A 35 1.33 -14.86 0.48
N ASN A 36 1.85 -15.93 1.11
CA ASN A 36 1.84 -17.27 0.53
C ASN A 36 0.41 -17.80 0.31
N ASN A 37 -0.50 -17.49 1.23
CA ASN A 37 -1.88 -17.96 1.22
C ASN A 37 -2.86 -17.00 0.49
N ARG A 38 -2.36 -15.96 -0.18
CA ARG A 38 -3.19 -14.92 -0.81
C ARG A 38 -4.15 -15.44 -1.90
N LYS A 39 -3.83 -16.60 -2.50
CA LYS A 39 -4.63 -17.24 -3.56
C LYS A 39 -5.80 -18.07 -3.00
N ASP A 40 -5.82 -18.30 -1.68
CA ASP A 40 -6.84 -19.12 -1.03
C ASP A 40 -8.21 -18.44 -1.07
N ASN A 41 -9.27 -19.23 -1.11
CA ASN A 41 -10.67 -18.75 -1.09
C ASN A 41 -11.02 -17.95 0.19
N SER A 42 -10.22 -18.09 1.25
CA SER A 42 -10.33 -17.30 2.48
C SER A 42 -9.79 -15.87 2.32
N ASN A 43 -8.95 -15.62 1.31
CA ASN A 43 -8.22 -14.37 1.11
C ASN A 43 -8.63 -13.61 -0.17
N LYS A 44 -9.00 -14.32 -1.24
CA LYS A 44 -9.49 -13.68 -2.47
C LYS A 44 -10.98 -13.32 -2.41
N VAL A 45 -11.38 -12.38 -3.24
CA VAL A 45 -12.78 -11.95 -3.43
C VAL A 45 -13.15 -12.05 -4.89
N GLU A 46 -14.27 -12.70 -5.19
CA GLU A 46 -14.85 -12.70 -6.53
C GLU A 46 -15.55 -11.36 -6.81
N PHE A 47 -15.34 -10.81 -7.99
CA PHE A 47 -16.04 -9.62 -8.43
C PHE A 47 -16.27 -9.60 -9.94
N MET A 48 -17.22 -8.78 -10.37
CA MET A 48 -17.53 -8.56 -11.78
C MET A 48 -16.71 -7.39 -12.33
N TYR A 49 -15.94 -7.64 -13.38
CA TYR A 49 -15.16 -6.63 -14.09
C TYR A 49 -15.48 -6.65 -15.58
N HIS A 50 -16.11 -5.58 -16.09
CA HIS A 50 -16.58 -5.48 -17.49
C HIS A 50 -17.35 -6.73 -17.95
N SER A 51 -18.30 -7.20 -17.14
CA SER A 51 -19.12 -8.38 -17.39
C SER A 51 -18.40 -9.73 -17.34
N ASN A 52 -17.13 -9.77 -16.92
CA ASN A 52 -16.39 -11.01 -16.66
C ASN A 52 -16.26 -11.26 -15.16
N HIS A 53 -16.46 -12.51 -14.74
CA HIS A 53 -16.12 -12.96 -13.40
C HIS A 53 -14.60 -13.02 -13.24
N THR A 54 -14.08 -12.42 -12.18
CA THR A 54 -12.66 -12.44 -11.85
C THR A 54 -12.46 -12.48 -10.34
N PHE A 55 -11.25 -12.82 -9.90
CA PHE A 55 -10.89 -12.89 -8.49
C PHE A 55 -9.84 -11.84 -8.16
N ALA A 56 -10.17 -10.92 -7.25
CA ALA A 56 -9.20 -10.06 -6.61
C ALA A 56 -8.39 -10.87 -5.61
N THR A 57 -7.07 -10.96 -5.81
CA THR A 57 -6.14 -11.51 -4.79
C THR A 57 -5.51 -10.39 -3.97
N MET A 58 -5.47 -9.17 -4.50
CA MET A 58 -4.90 -8.00 -3.85
C MET A 58 -5.70 -6.75 -4.18
N VAL A 59 -5.71 -5.79 -3.25
CA VAL A 59 -6.18 -4.42 -3.47
C VAL A 59 -5.01 -3.49 -3.18
N VAL A 60 -4.77 -2.49 -4.03
CA VAL A 60 -3.74 -1.48 -3.84
C VAL A 60 -4.37 -0.11 -3.61
N ASP A 61 -3.81 0.64 -2.66
CA ASP A 61 -4.14 2.04 -2.45
C ASP A 61 -2.91 2.84 -2.00
N GLY A 62 -2.93 4.15 -2.26
CA GLY A 62 -1.94 5.10 -1.76
C GLY A 62 -2.26 5.52 -0.33
N SER A 63 -1.36 5.23 0.60
CA SER A 63 -1.43 5.74 1.97
C SER A 63 -0.55 6.97 2.13
N GLU A 64 -1.15 8.08 2.56
CA GLU A 64 -0.44 9.33 2.86
C GLU A 64 -0.33 9.52 4.37
N GLN A 65 0.90 9.67 4.88
CA GLN A 65 1.19 9.96 6.28
C GLN A 65 1.70 11.40 6.42
N GLN A 66 1.08 12.19 7.28
CA GLN A 66 1.59 13.52 7.63
C GLN A 66 2.86 13.40 8.47
N ILE A 67 3.84 14.25 8.17
CA ILE A 67 5.10 14.36 8.92
C ILE A 67 5.30 15.77 9.46
N SER A 68 6.29 15.93 10.35
CA SER A 68 6.78 17.25 10.73
C SER A 68 7.40 17.97 9.52
N ILE A 69 7.32 19.30 9.54
CA ILE A 69 7.90 20.12 8.48
C ILE A 69 9.43 20.02 8.58
N PRO A 70 10.12 19.55 7.52
CA PRO A 70 11.57 19.50 7.51
C PRO A 70 12.17 20.92 7.62
N SER A 71 13.25 21.06 8.40
CA SER A 71 13.98 22.33 8.50
C SER A 71 14.64 22.70 7.17
N ASP A 72 15.16 21.69 6.46
CA ASP A 72 15.76 21.85 5.14
C ASP A 72 14.70 22.21 4.09
N LYS A 73 15.00 23.24 3.28
CA LYS A 73 14.07 23.78 2.29
C LYS A 73 13.84 22.84 1.12
N ASP A 74 14.88 22.15 0.65
CA ASP A 74 14.79 21.27 -0.51
C ASP A 74 14.03 19.99 -0.15
N ILE A 75 14.29 19.44 1.04
CA ILE A 75 13.54 18.31 1.59
C ILE A 75 12.08 18.69 1.80
N ARG A 76 11.80 19.87 2.36
CA ARG A 76 10.43 20.36 2.53
C ARG A 76 9.70 20.47 1.19
N ASN A 77 10.33 21.01 0.16
CA ASN A 77 9.73 21.11 -1.18
C ASN A 77 9.44 19.72 -1.77
N LEU A 78 10.32 18.75 -1.55
CA LEU A 78 10.15 17.38 -2.02
C LEU A 78 8.97 16.65 -1.32
N LEU A 79 8.80 16.89 -0.01
CA LEU A 79 7.80 16.20 0.81
C LEU A 79 6.46 16.92 0.88
N TYR A 80 6.34 18.13 0.34
CA TYR A 80 5.10 18.89 0.38
C TYR A 80 4.05 18.33 -0.58
N SER A 81 2.88 17.95 -0.05
CA SER A 81 1.70 17.63 -0.84
C SER A 81 0.88 18.88 -1.07
N GLY A 82 0.84 19.36 -2.32
CA GLY A 82 0.01 20.50 -2.72
C GLY A 82 -1.50 20.25 -2.55
N LYS A 83 -1.94 18.98 -2.66
CA LYS A 83 -3.35 18.60 -2.47
C LYS A 83 -3.80 18.71 -1.01
N LYS A 84 -2.91 18.37 -0.08
CA LYS A 84 -3.19 18.36 1.37
C LYS A 84 -2.69 19.62 2.09
N CYS A 85 -1.94 20.46 1.40
CA CYS A 85 -1.24 21.64 1.91
C CYS A 85 -0.33 21.32 3.12
N LYS A 86 0.28 20.14 3.15
CA LYS A 86 1.05 19.60 4.28
C LYS A 86 2.28 18.84 3.80
N SER A 87 3.31 18.71 4.64
CA SER A 87 4.41 17.78 4.40
C SER A 87 3.94 16.36 4.67
N THR A 88 3.99 15.49 3.66
CA THR A 88 3.52 14.11 3.75
C THR A 88 4.50 13.15 3.09
N LEU A 89 4.47 11.90 3.54
CA LEU A 89 5.02 10.76 2.84
C LEU A 89 3.89 9.95 2.25
N THR A 90 4.08 9.42 1.06
CA THR A 90 3.13 8.56 0.36
C THR A 90 3.79 7.22 0.07
N LEU A 91 3.07 6.14 0.32
CA LEU A 91 3.49 4.78 -0.02
C LEU A 91 2.30 3.99 -0.55
N LEU A 92 2.55 2.95 -1.32
CA LEU A 92 1.50 2.02 -1.73
C LEU A 92 1.35 0.91 -0.70
N VAL A 93 0.11 0.58 -0.36
CA VAL A 93 -0.21 -0.57 0.49
C VAL A 93 -1.02 -1.56 -0.34
N TYR A 94 -0.54 -2.80 -0.39
CA TYR A 94 -1.25 -3.90 -1.02
C TYR A 94 -1.85 -4.76 0.08
N CYS A 95 -3.15 -4.96 0.03
CA CYS A 95 -3.91 -5.68 1.04
C CYS A 95 -4.66 -6.87 0.45
N CYS A 96 -4.84 -7.89 1.28
CA CYS A 96 -5.75 -8.98 1.01
C CYS A 96 -7.19 -8.44 1.02
N PRO A 97 -7.99 -8.62 -0.06
CA PRO A 97 -9.31 -8.01 -0.18
C PRO A 97 -10.30 -8.50 0.89
N LYS A 98 -10.18 -9.75 1.33
CA LYS A 98 -11.11 -10.35 2.28
C LYS A 98 -10.72 -10.14 3.74
N SER A 99 -9.44 -10.29 4.06
CA SER A 99 -8.95 -10.19 5.45
C SER A 99 -8.43 -8.81 5.84
N GLY A 100 -8.22 -7.91 4.86
CA GLY A 100 -7.63 -6.58 5.07
C GLY A 100 -6.16 -6.62 5.49
N LYS A 101 -5.53 -7.81 5.51
CA LYS A 101 -4.14 -7.97 5.93
C LYS A 101 -3.21 -7.42 4.86
N VAL A 102 -2.18 -6.70 5.28
CA VAL A 102 -1.18 -6.16 4.38
C VAL A 102 -0.33 -7.31 3.83
N LEU A 103 -0.16 -7.32 2.50
CA LEU A 103 0.58 -8.31 1.74
C LEU A 103 1.92 -7.77 1.25
N HIS A 104 1.94 -6.48 0.90
CA HIS A 104 3.14 -5.78 0.44
C HIS A 104 3.04 -4.29 0.75
N ILE A 105 4.18 -3.67 1.04
CA ILE A 105 4.34 -2.23 1.22
C ILE A 105 5.29 -1.77 0.12
N GLY A 106 4.78 -0.93 -0.77
CA GLY A 106 5.49 -0.43 -1.94
C GLY A 106 6.45 0.71 -1.62
N PHE A 107 7.01 1.29 -2.68
CA PHE A 107 8.02 2.34 -2.59
C PHE A 107 7.52 3.58 -1.84
N LEU A 108 8.29 4.04 -0.85
CA LEU A 108 8.06 5.28 -0.11
C LEU A 108 8.52 6.49 -0.91
N ALA A 109 7.66 7.51 -1.05
CA ALA A 109 8.03 8.78 -1.65
C ALA A 109 7.43 9.99 -0.92
N GLY A 110 7.82 11.19 -1.35
CA GLY A 110 7.21 12.43 -0.88
C GLY A 110 5.79 12.61 -1.40
N GLY A 111 5.00 13.37 -0.64
CA GLY A 111 3.57 13.62 -0.84
C GLY A 111 3.13 14.22 -2.17
N CYS A 112 4.08 14.72 -2.98
CA CYS A 112 3.80 15.27 -4.30
C CYS A 112 3.71 14.19 -5.40
N LYS A 113 4.13 12.94 -5.13
CA LYS A 113 4.15 11.88 -6.13
C LYS A 113 2.76 11.27 -6.29
N ASN A 114 2.37 11.01 -7.53
CA ASN A 114 1.11 10.36 -7.83
C ASN A 114 1.22 8.84 -7.68
N ASP A 115 0.10 8.20 -7.33
CA ASP A 115 0.06 6.76 -7.03
C ASP A 115 0.43 5.91 -8.25
N ASN A 116 0.08 6.38 -9.45
CA ASN A 116 0.46 5.73 -10.70
C ASN A 116 1.99 5.62 -10.91
N ASN A 117 2.75 6.66 -10.57
CA ASN A 117 4.22 6.60 -10.67
C ASN A 117 4.82 5.75 -9.57
N LEU A 118 4.20 5.71 -8.38
CA LEU A 118 4.62 4.80 -7.31
C LEU A 118 4.39 3.35 -7.71
N PHE A 119 3.25 3.04 -8.33
CA PHE A 119 2.93 1.69 -8.78
C PHE A 119 3.95 1.18 -9.79
N LYS A 120 4.39 2.03 -10.72
CA LYS A 120 5.45 1.69 -11.68
C LYS A 120 6.80 1.41 -11.02
N LYS A 121 7.08 1.98 -9.84
CA LYS A 121 8.31 1.69 -9.09
C LYS A 121 8.26 0.33 -8.42
N ASP A 122 7.07 -0.19 -8.11
CA ASP A 122 6.87 -1.54 -7.57
C ASP A 122 6.89 -2.63 -8.66
N ARG A 123 7.43 -2.33 -9.84
CA ARG A 123 7.39 -3.23 -11.00
C ARG A 123 7.95 -4.62 -10.69
N GLU A 124 9.07 -4.71 -9.99
CA GLU A 124 9.68 -6.00 -9.64
C GLU A 124 8.71 -6.87 -8.83
N PHE A 125 7.98 -6.25 -7.90
CA PHE A 125 6.95 -6.94 -7.12
C PHE A 125 5.78 -7.37 -8.01
N ILE A 126 5.26 -6.47 -8.85
CA ILE A 126 4.11 -6.75 -9.73
C ILE A 126 4.44 -7.84 -10.74
N ASP A 127 5.63 -7.80 -11.34
CA ASP A 127 6.12 -8.76 -12.33
C ASP A 127 6.42 -10.13 -11.69
N SER A 128 6.58 -10.20 -10.36
CA SER A 128 6.73 -11.47 -9.63
C SER A 128 5.40 -12.22 -9.40
N LEU A 129 4.26 -11.57 -9.63
CA LEU A 129 2.94 -12.17 -9.45
C LEU A 129 2.54 -13.01 -10.66
N ASP A 130 1.79 -14.07 -10.42
CA ASP A 130 1.22 -14.89 -11.48
C ASP A 130 0.11 -14.11 -12.21
N SER A 131 0.38 -13.69 -13.44
CA SER A 131 -0.55 -12.83 -14.17
C SER A 131 -1.88 -13.49 -14.58
N VAL A 132 -1.99 -14.81 -14.43
CA VAL A 132 -3.19 -15.58 -14.76
C VAL A 132 -4.02 -15.81 -13.50
N LEU A 133 -3.36 -16.12 -12.37
CA LEU A 133 -4.03 -16.50 -11.13
C LEU A 133 -4.23 -15.33 -10.16
N GLU A 134 -3.51 -14.24 -10.35
CA GLU A 134 -3.51 -13.11 -9.42
C GLU A 134 -4.02 -11.86 -10.12
N THR A 135 -4.79 -11.06 -9.38
CA THR A 135 -5.30 -9.79 -9.88
C THR A 135 -5.20 -8.75 -8.78
N ILE A 136 -4.53 -7.65 -9.12
CA ILE A 136 -4.45 -6.45 -8.30
C ILE A 136 -5.61 -5.53 -8.68
N VAL A 137 -6.45 -5.21 -7.71
CA VAL A 137 -7.54 -4.25 -7.87
C VAL A 137 -7.10 -2.88 -7.36
N ALA A 138 -7.29 -1.86 -8.17
CA ALA A 138 -6.89 -0.49 -7.85
C ALA A 138 -8.06 0.47 -8.06
N ASP A 139 -8.01 1.61 -7.35
CA ASP A 139 -9.01 2.66 -7.47
C ASP A 139 -8.82 3.50 -8.76
N LYS A 140 -9.69 4.51 -8.95
CA LYS A 140 -9.66 5.41 -10.11
C LYS A 140 -8.36 6.21 -10.25
N GLY A 141 -7.61 6.43 -9.17
CA GLY A 141 -6.30 7.09 -9.20
C GLY A 141 -5.28 6.37 -10.07
N PHE A 142 -5.47 5.07 -10.28
CA PHE A 142 -4.58 4.18 -11.03
C PHE A 142 -4.95 3.99 -12.51
N ARG A 143 -5.72 4.92 -13.09
CA ARG A 143 -6.11 4.87 -14.50
C ARG A 143 -4.89 4.76 -15.42
N GLY A 144 -5.00 3.86 -16.40
CA GLY A 144 -3.97 3.62 -17.41
C GLY A 144 -3.06 2.41 -17.13
N LEU A 145 -3.05 1.88 -15.90
CA LEU A 145 -2.20 0.73 -15.55
C LEU A 145 -2.54 -0.55 -16.33
N LYS A 146 -3.81 -0.78 -16.66
CA LYS A 146 -4.23 -1.97 -17.44
C LYS A 146 -3.54 -2.08 -18.81
N LYS A 147 -3.07 -0.97 -19.37
CA LYS A 147 -2.31 -0.98 -20.64
C LYS A 147 -0.89 -1.53 -20.48
N VAL A 148 -0.40 -1.58 -19.24
CA VAL A 148 0.99 -1.92 -18.89
C VAL A 148 1.04 -3.25 -18.14
N TYR A 149 0.07 -3.53 -17.28
CA TYR A 149 0.03 -4.71 -16.42
C TYR A 149 -1.26 -5.52 -16.66
N ASN A 150 -1.10 -6.75 -17.15
CA ASN A 150 -2.23 -7.62 -17.52
C ASN A 150 -3.05 -8.08 -16.32
N ASN A 151 -2.43 -8.17 -15.15
CA ASN A 151 -3.01 -8.61 -13.88
C ASN A 151 -3.58 -7.46 -13.04
N THR A 152 -3.87 -6.30 -13.65
CA THR A 152 -4.38 -5.13 -12.93
C THR A 152 -5.78 -4.73 -13.41
N CYS A 153 -6.71 -4.64 -12.46
CA CYS A 153 -8.07 -4.16 -12.67
C CYS A 153 -8.27 -2.81 -11.99
N VAL A 154 -8.57 -1.77 -12.77
CA VAL A 154 -8.87 -0.44 -12.24
C VAL A 154 -10.38 -0.28 -12.15
N ILE A 155 -10.92 -0.12 -10.95
CA ILE A 155 -12.34 0.14 -10.75
C ILE A 155 -12.60 1.61 -11.11
N GLU A 156 -13.35 1.81 -12.19
CA GLU A 156 -13.83 3.13 -12.53
C GLU A 156 -15.00 3.49 -11.61
N ALA A 157 -14.98 4.72 -11.06
CA ALA A 157 -16.12 5.24 -10.33
C ALA A 157 -17.38 5.09 -11.19
N GLY A 158 -18.37 4.36 -10.68
CA GLY A 158 -19.61 4.10 -11.39
C GLY A 158 -20.23 5.41 -11.88
N ARG A 159 -20.72 5.43 -13.12
CA ARG A 159 -21.90 6.27 -13.41
C ARG A 159 -22.91 5.92 -12.32
N LYS A 160 -23.43 6.93 -11.62
CA LYS A 160 -24.46 6.77 -10.58
C LYS A 160 -25.58 5.86 -11.10
N ASN A 161 -25.51 4.55 -10.83
CA ASN A 161 -26.66 3.67 -10.94
C ASN A 161 -27.40 3.77 -9.60
N THR A 162 -27.98 4.94 -9.36
CA THR A 162 -29.00 5.13 -8.34
C THR A 162 -30.28 4.43 -8.80
N LYS A 163 -30.33 3.11 -8.62
CA LYS A 163 -31.57 2.35 -8.45
C LYS A 163 -31.30 1.25 -7.43
N TYR A 164 -31.31 1.62 -6.16
CA TYR A 164 -31.70 0.67 -5.14
C TYR A 164 -33.19 0.41 -5.36
N ASN A 165 -33.55 -0.77 -5.86
CA ASN A 165 -34.94 -1.22 -5.80
C ASN A 165 -35.27 -1.44 -4.32
N LYS A 166 -36.27 -0.71 -3.84
CA LYS A 166 -36.93 -0.96 -2.55
C LYS A 166 -37.64 -2.31 -2.59
#